data_AF-A0A7S1FHP1-F1
#
_entry.id   AF-A0A7S1FHP1-F1
#
_cell.length_a   1.000
_cell.length_b   1.000
_cell.length_c   1.000
_cell.angle_alpha   90.00
_cell.angle_beta   90.00
_cell.angle_gamma   90.00
#
_symmetry.space_group_name_H-M   'P 1'
#
loop_
_entity.id
_entity.type
_entity.pdbx_description
1 polymer ?
#
loop_
_entity_poly.entity_id
_entity_poly.type
_entity_poly.pdbx_seq_one_letter_code
_entity_poly.pdbx_strand_id
1 'polypeptide(L)'
;VGCVLVDWLNIISTFVLQNDATSGSRFVEVGRLARFLRIVAILRLGRLGKVVEELSHRHFTEAARLTVQVFGMLIGTVWVGHIMACAWYSVGRDFSTDTGGRWVEIQSYINPDLSFEYWEMGIFYQYICALHFSMAQMTLGCADVFATNTVERIFNIAGLLLGLLFSTTLVSSISSWMVDLQMRRKDENDKMRKLRTYLRQHKVDSSIAHRVNRQCQARIAVKDA
;
A
#
# COMPACT_ATOMS: atom_id res chain seq x y z
N VAL A 1 -26.24 3.81 -7.91
CA VAL A 1 -26.16 4.07 -9.37
C VAL A 1 -25.54 5.43 -9.69
N GLY A 2 -25.83 6.50 -8.94
CA GLY A 2 -25.26 7.84 -9.20
C GLY A 2 -23.73 7.96 -9.15
N CYS A 3 -23.03 7.19 -8.31
CA CYS A 3 -21.57 7.30 -8.17
C CYS A 3 -20.80 6.82 -9.42
N VAL A 4 -21.31 5.79 -10.09
CA VAL A 4 -20.66 5.23 -11.29
C VAL A 4 -20.78 6.22 -12.46
N LEU A 5 -21.91 6.90 -12.58
CA LEU A 5 -22.12 7.92 -13.62
C LEU A 5 -21.22 9.15 -13.42
N VAL A 6 -20.98 9.58 -12.17
CA VAL A 6 -20.05 10.67 -11.87
C VAL A 6 -18.60 10.30 -12.21
N ASP A 7 -18.25 9.02 -12.07
CA ASP A 7 -16.92 8.51 -12.39
C ASP A 7 -16.70 8.41 -13.91
N TRP A 8 -17.69 7.92 -14.68
CA TRP A 8 -17.63 7.92 -16.14
C TRP A 8 -17.66 9.33 -16.72
N LEU A 9 -18.46 10.24 -16.17
CA LEU A 9 -18.51 11.64 -16.61
C LEU A 9 -17.18 12.37 -16.36
N ASN A 10 -16.47 12.06 -15.26
CA ASN A 10 -15.13 12.60 -15.03
C ASN A 10 -14.10 12.02 -15.99
N ILE A 11 -14.15 10.71 -16.27
CA ILE A 11 -13.22 10.08 -17.21
C ILE A 11 -13.45 10.63 -18.63
N ILE A 12 -14.70 10.74 -19.06
CA ILE A 12 -15.07 11.26 -20.37
C ILE A 12 -14.74 12.75 -20.49
N SER A 13 -14.99 13.57 -19.45
CA SER A 13 -14.64 14.99 -19.49
C SER A 13 -13.12 15.19 -19.60
N THR A 14 -12.31 14.38 -18.90
CA THR A 14 -10.85 14.44 -19.01
C THR A 14 -10.33 13.97 -20.38
N PHE A 15 -11.01 13.01 -21.02
CA PHE A 15 -10.65 12.52 -22.34
C PHE A 15 -11.02 13.52 -23.45
N VAL A 16 -12.21 14.13 -23.35
CA VAL A 16 -12.70 15.14 -24.31
C VAL A 16 -11.88 16.42 -24.24
N LEU A 17 -11.50 16.89 -23.04
CA LEU A 17 -10.68 18.10 -22.86
C LEU A 17 -9.22 17.93 -23.31
N GLN A 18 -8.77 16.70 -23.58
CA GLN A 18 -7.42 16.43 -24.09
C GLN A 18 -7.33 16.54 -25.63
N ASN A 19 -8.46 16.51 -26.35
CA ASN A 19 -8.49 16.54 -27.82
C ASN A 19 -8.61 17.95 -28.43
N ASP A 20 -9.00 18.98 -27.66
CA ASP A 20 -9.17 20.38 -28.15
C ASP A 20 -7.98 21.30 -27.80
N ALA A 21 -6.75 20.79 -27.94
CA ALA A 21 -5.55 21.51 -27.51
C ALA A 21 -4.98 22.48 -28.58
N THR A 22 -5.61 23.65 -28.76
CA THR A 22 -4.97 24.83 -29.39
C THR A 22 -5.29 26.10 -28.61
N SER A 23 -4.40 26.54 -27.69
CA SER A 23 -4.09 27.97 -27.35
C SER A 23 -3.33 28.12 -26.02
N GLY A 24 -1.99 28.23 -26.10
CA GLY A 24 -1.04 28.08 -25.00
C GLY A 24 -0.82 29.24 -24.02
N SER A 25 -1.81 29.62 -23.20
CA SER A 25 -1.51 30.46 -22.02
C SER A 25 -2.35 30.17 -20.76
N ARG A 26 -3.50 29.51 -20.89
CA ARG A 26 -4.27 28.96 -19.75
C ARG A 26 -3.83 27.55 -19.32
N PHE A 27 -2.83 26.99 -20.00
CA PHE A 27 -2.45 25.57 -19.94
C PHE A 27 -1.63 25.16 -18.69
N VAL A 28 -0.92 26.09 -18.04
CA VAL A 28 -0.09 25.74 -16.87
C VAL A 28 -0.94 25.52 -15.61
N GLU A 29 -2.10 26.19 -15.50
CA GLU A 29 -3.02 26.04 -14.36
C GLU A 29 -3.95 24.84 -14.53
N VAL A 30 -4.44 24.59 -15.75
CA VAL A 30 -5.31 23.43 -16.04
C VAL A 30 -4.54 22.11 -15.99
N GLY A 31 -3.28 22.09 -16.47
CA GLY A 31 -2.40 20.92 -16.31
C GLY A 31 -2.10 20.59 -14.84
N ARG A 32 -2.01 21.61 -13.97
CA ARG A 32 -1.89 21.42 -12.51
C ARG A 32 -3.17 20.84 -11.94
N LEU A 33 -4.34 21.36 -12.29
CA LEU A 33 -5.64 20.88 -11.81
C LEU A 33 -5.91 19.41 -12.23
N ALA A 34 -5.57 19.03 -13.47
CA ALA A 34 -5.69 17.66 -13.95
C ALA A 34 -4.78 16.69 -13.19
N ARG A 35 -3.56 17.10 -12.80
CA ARG A 35 -2.68 16.32 -11.91
C ARG A 35 -3.28 16.15 -10.52
N PHE A 36 -3.84 17.22 -9.93
CA PHE A 36 -4.53 17.12 -8.63
C PHE A 36 -5.73 16.18 -8.68
N LEU A 37 -6.54 16.24 -9.74
CA LEU A 37 -7.66 15.33 -9.93
C LEU A 37 -7.21 13.87 -10.11
N ARG A 38 -6.09 13.61 -10.79
CA ARG A 38 -5.47 12.28 -10.85
C ARG A 38 -5.01 11.80 -9.48
N ILE A 39 -4.41 12.66 -8.66
CA ILE A 39 -4.01 12.33 -7.27
C ILE A 39 -5.24 11.99 -6.42
N VAL A 40 -6.35 12.73 -6.58
CA VAL A 40 -7.62 12.42 -5.90
C VAL A 40 -8.24 11.12 -6.39
N ALA A 41 -8.17 10.83 -7.69
CA ALA A 41 -8.64 9.57 -8.26
C ALA A 41 -7.80 8.37 -7.76
N ILE A 42 -6.49 8.58 -7.62
CA ILE A 42 -5.56 7.65 -7.00
C ILE A 42 -6.00 7.45 -5.53
N LEU A 43 -6.17 8.48 -4.70
CA LEU A 43 -6.67 8.34 -3.32
C LEU A 43 -7.97 7.51 -3.17
N ARG A 44 -8.78 7.38 -4.22
CA ARG A 44 -9.96 6.50 -4.23
C ARG A 44 -9.62 5.00 -4.32
N LEU A 45 -8.48 4.60 -4.87
CA LEU A 45 -8.01 3.20 -4.86
C LEU A 45 -7.81 2.67 -3.44
N GLY A 46 -7.47 3.53 -2.47
CA GLY A 46 -7.46 3.17 -1.05
C GLY A 46 -8.84 2.73 -0.52
N ARG A 47 -9.94 3.18 -1.16
CA ARG A 47 -11.31 2.74 -0.82
C ARG A 47 -11.61 1.33 -1.34
N LEU A 48 -11.01 0.92 -2.45
CA LEU A 48 -11.11 -0.47 -2.92
C LEU A 48 -10.49 -1.44 -1.92
N GLY A 49 -9.44 -1.04 -1.20
CA GLY A 49 -8.88 -1.85 -0.11
C GLY A 49 -9.93 -2.23 0.95
N LYS A 50 -10.78 -1.27 1.35
CA LYS A 50 -11.88 -1.53 2.31
C LYS A 50 -12.96 -2.45 1.75
N VAL A 51 -13.25 -2.33 0.45
CA VAL A 51 -14.24 -3.19 -0.22
C VAL A 51 -13.71 -4.62 -0.37
N VAL A 52 -12.42 -4.78 -0.66
CA VAL A 52 -11.74 -6.09 -0.72
C VAL A 52 -11.68 -6.72 0.66
N GLU A 53 -11.44 -5.94 1.72
CA GLU A 53 -11.44 -6.42 3.11
C GLU A 53 -12.84 -6.93 3.53
N GLU A 54 -13.89 -6.16 3.23
CA GLU A 54 -15.28 -6.54 3.52
C GLU A 54 -15.74 -7.77 2.73
N LEU A 55 -15.36 -7.86 1.45
CA LEU A 55 -15.63 -9.05 0.61
C LEU A 55 -14.83 -10.26 1.09
N SER A 56 -13.58 -10.05 1.50
CA SER A 56 -12.73 -11.11 2.02
C SER A 56 -13.32 -11.74 3.28
N HIS A 57 -13.95 -10.90 4.12
CA HIS A 57 -14.58 -11.36 5.35
C HIS A 57 -15.75 -12.33 5.12
N ARG A 58 -16.43 -12.25 3.97
CA ARG A 58 -17.64 -13.03 3.67
C ARG A 58 -17.40 -14.35 2.95
N HIS A 59 -16.29 -14.50 2.23
CA HIS A 59 -16.15 -15.60 1.27
C HIS A 59 -14.88 -16.45 1.43
N PHE A 60 -13.90 -16.05 2.25
CA PHE A 60 -12.63 -16.79 2.37
C PHE A 60 -12.46 -17.50 3.72
N THR A 61 -11.91 -18.72 3.62
CA THR A 61 -11.37 -19.51 4.73
C THR A 61 -10.29 -18.71 5.48
N GLU A 62 -10.03 -19.04 6.76
CA GLU A 62 -9.04 -18.32 7.57
C GLU A 62 -7.67 -18.18 6.89
N ALA A 63 -7.18 -19.26 6.26
CA ALA A 63 -5.90 -19.24 5.55
C ALA A 63 -5.92 -18.31 4.34
N ALA A 64 -6.98 -18.35 3.53
CA ALA A 64 -7.11 -17.47 2.36
C ALA A 64 -7.28 -16.00 2.75
N ARG A 65 -7.95 -15.72 3.88
CA ARG A 65 -8.09 -14.36 4.44
C ARG A 65 -6.74 -13.74 4.77
N LEU A 66 -5.85 -14.49 5.44
CA LEU A 66 -4.50 -14.05 5.76
C LEU A 66 -3.69 -13.76 4.50
N THR A 67 -3.78 -14.65 3.51
CA THR A 67 -3.11 -14.46 2.23
C THR A 67 -3.59 -13.17 1.55
N VAL A 68 -4.89 -13.01 1.33
CA VAL A 68 -5.49 -11.83 0.67
C VAL A 68 -5.07 -10.54 1.35
N GLN A 69 -5.05 -10.54 2.67
CA GLN A 69 -4.75 -9.34 3.43
C GLN A 69 -3.25 -8.98 3.39
N VAL A 70 -2.33 -9.94 3.50
CA VAL A 70 -0.89 -9.69 3.32
C VAL A 70 -0.61 -9.17 1.91
N PHE A 71 -1.19 -9.80 0.88
CA PHE A 71 -1.07 -9.30 -0.50
C PHE A 71 -1.65 -7.89 -0.65
N GLY A 72 -2.79 -7.61 -0.03
CA GLY A 72 -3.40 -6.28 -0.01
C GLY A 72 -2.50 -5.22 0.62
N MET A 73 -1.84 -5.53 1.75
CA MET A 73 -0.87 -4.64 2.40
C MET A 73 0.36 -4.39 1.51
N LEU A 74 0.88 -5.43 0.84
CA LEU A 74 2.01 -5.29 -0.09
C LEU A 74 1.66 -4.39 -1.28
N ILE A 75 0.50 -4.63 -1.91
CA ILE A 75 0.00 -3.81 -3.02
C ILE A 75 -0.20 -2.36 -2.54
N GLY A 76 -0.81 -2.16 -1.37
CA GLY A 76 -0.99 -0.83 -0.78
C GLY A 76 0.34 -0.11 -0.53
N THR A 77 1.38 -0.85 -0.11
CA THR A 77 2.72 -0.30 0.11
C THR A 77 3.37 0.16 -1.20
N VAL A 78 3.37 -0.70 -2.23
CA VAL A 78 3.87 -0.34 -3.57
C VAL A 78 3.12 0.86 -4.13
N TRP A 79 1.81 0.90 -3.90
CA TRP A 79 0.94 1.96 -4.38
C TRP A 79 1.23 3.32 -3.71
N VAL A 80 1.43 3.36 -2.39
CA VAL A 80 1.91 4.57 -1.69
C VAL A 80 3.29 4.97 -2.20
N GLY A 81 4.18 3.99 -2.40
CA GLY A 81 5.51 4.20 -2.98
C GLY A 81 5.47 4.85 -4.36
N HIS A 82 4.55 4.43 -5.24
CA HIS A 82 4.33 5.03 -6.55
C HIS A 82 3.93 6.51 -6.47
N ILE A 83 3.01 6.86 -5.56
CA ILE A 83 2.58 8.25 -5.38
C ILE A 83 3.76 9.12 -4.93
N MET A 84 4.53 8.63 -3.96
CA MET A 84 5.69 9.34 -3.46
C MET A 84 6.79 9.45 -4.52
N ALA A 85 6.97 8.43 -5.36
CA ALA A 85 7.93 8.45 -6.47
C ALA A 85 7.55 9.48 -7.54
N CYS A 86 6.27 9.51 -7.94
CA CYS A 86 5.77 10.52 -8.88
C CYS A 86 5.88 11.93 -8.31
N ALA A 87 5.62 12.11 -7.01
CA ALA A 87 5.81 13.39 -6.33
C ALA A 87 7.29 13.79 -6.32
N TRP A 88 8.20 12.87 -5.97
CA TRP A 88 9.65 13.10 -5.97
C TRP A 88 10.19 13.49 -7.35
N TYR A 89 9.76 12.80 -8.40
CA TYR A 89 10.08 13.13 -9.79
C TYR A 89 9.54 14.50 -10.21
N SER A 90 8.31 14.83 -9.81
CA SER A 90 7.73 16.15 -10.09
C SER A 90 8.49 17.26 -9.39
N VAL A 91 8.97 17.03 -8.16
CA VAL A 91 9.80 17.98 -7.40
C VAL A 91 11.11 18.25 -8.13
N GLY A 92 11.83 17.19 -8.55
CA GLY A 92 13.11 17.33 -9.27
C GLY A 92 12.99 18.00 -10.64
N ARG A 93 11.83 17.88 -11.31
CA ARG A 93 11.62 18.43 -12.66
C ARG A 93 11.09 19.86 -12.68
N ASP A 94 10.05 20.13 -11.90
CA ASP A 94 9.19 21.30 -12.11
C ASP A 94 9.49 22.45 -11.12
N PHE A 95 10.16 22.19 -9.99
CA PHE A 95 10.43 23.21 -8.99
C PHE A 95 11.76 23.96 -9.24
N SER A 96 11.84 25.19 -8.75
CA SER A 96 13.04 26.02 -8.82
C SER A 96 14.14 25.48 -7.91
N THR A 97 15.38 25.54 -8.37
CA THR A 97 16.58 25.18 -7.59
C THR A 97 17.30 26.43 -7.10
N ASP A 98 17.73 26.42 -5.84
CA ASP A 98 18.57 27.44 -5.22
C ASP A 98 20.07 27.14 -5.35
N THR A 99 20.43 25.87 -5.53
CA THR A 99 21.83 25.42 -5.68
C THR A 99 22.28 25.30 -7.13
N GLY A 100 21.36 25.45 -8.08
CA GLY A 100 21.63 25.30 -9.52
C GLY A 100 21.66 23.85 -10.01
N GLY A 101 21.44 22.88 -9.13
CA GLY A 101 21.34 21.45 -9.49
C GLY A 101 20.07 20.80 -8.95
N ARG A 102 19.68 19.68 -9.58
CA ARG A 102 18.54 18.83 -9.21
C ARG A 102 18.96 17.39 -9.07
N TRP A 103 18.19 16.59 -8.33
CA TRP A 103 18.50 15.17 -8.19
C TRP A 103 18.47 14.44 -9.55
N VAL A 104 17.61 14.89 -10.48
CA VAL A 104 17.51 14.32 -11.84
C VAL A 104 18.69 14.67 -12.76
N GLU A 105 19.56 15.57 -12.33
CA GLU A 105 20.78 15.98 -13.04
C GLU A 105 22.03 15.33 -12.41
N ILE A 106 21.85 14.48 -11.38
CA ILE A 106 22.96 13.73 -10.80
C ILE A 106 23.55 12.83 -11.89
N GLN A 107 24.85 13.01 -12.13
CA GLN A 107 25.61 12.23 -13.10
C GLN A 107 25.76 10.79 -12.63
N SER A 108 25.40 9.84 -13.49
CA SER A 108 25.64 8.43 -13.21
C SER A 108 27.07 8.07 -13.60
N TYR A 109 27.91 7.71 -12.63
CA TYR A 109 29.30 7.30 -12.87
C TYR A 109 29.42 5.84 -13.35
N ILE A 110 28.50 5.39 -14.20
CA ILE A 110 28.46 4.00 -14.68
C ILE A 110 29.63 3.72 -15.63
N ASN A 111 30.17 4.76 -16.30
CA ASN A 111 31.41 4.69 -17.07
C ASN A 111 32.18 6.02 -16.95
N PRO A 112 33.52 6.00 -16.72
CA PRO A 112 34.34 7.22 -16.67
C PRO A 112 34.28 8.08 -17.94
N ASP A 113 34.04 7.42 -19.09
CA ASP A 113 34.06 8.05 -20.42
C ASP A 113 32.65 8.43 -20.94
N LEU A 114 31.58 8.03 -20.23
CA LEU A 114 30.19 8.24 -20.61
C LEU A 114 29.42 8.70 -19.38
N SER A 115 29.43 10.01 -19.16
CA SER A 115 28.78 10.65 -18.04
C SER A 115 27.37 11.10 -18.44
N PHE A 116 26.40 10.18 -18.37
CA PHE A 116 25.00 10.50 -18.61
C PHE A 116 24.36 11.07 -17.36
N GLU A 117 23.62 12.16 -17.53
CA GLU A 117 22.76 12.69 -16.49
C GLU A 117 21.50 11.83 -16.36
N TYR A 118 20.96 11.75 -15.14
CA TYR A 118 19.86 10.85 -14.85
C TYR A 118 18.60 11.11 -15.70
N TRP A 119 18.33 12.36 -16.10
CA TRP A 119 17.22 12.74 -16.98
C TRP A 119 17.37 12.29 -18.44
N GLU A 120 18.58 11.95 -18.87
CA GLU A 120 18.88 11.44 -20.21
C GLU A 120 18.67 9.92 -20.32
N MET A 121 18.57 9.24 -19.18
CA MET A 121 18.32 7.79 -19.12
C MET A 121 16.88 7.45 -19.53
N GLY A 122 16.63 6.18 -19.86
CA GLY A 122 15.28 5.73 -20.23
C GLY A 122 14.22 6.03 -19.15
N ILE A 123 13.02 6.42 -19.56
CA ILE A 123 11.89 6.78 -18.66
C ILE A 123 11.59 5.70 -17.60
N PHE A 124 11.75 4.43 -17.97
CA PHE A 124 11.56 3.31 -17.06
C PHE A 124 12.62 3.27 -15.96
N TYR A 125 13.89 3.51 -16.30
CA TYR A 125 14.97 3.60 -15.32
C TYR A 125 14.76 4.79 -14.38
N GLN A 126 14.36 5.94 -14.93
CA GLN A 126 14.02 7.13 -14.15
C GLN A 126 12.93 6.86 -13.10
N TYR A 127 11.86 6.17 -13.54
CA TYR A 127 10.78 5.77 -12.67
C TYR A 127 11.23 4.78 -11.59
N ILE A 128 12.03 3.77 -11.96
CA ILE A 128 12.46 2.74 -11.02
C ILE A 128 13.38 3.31 -9.93
N CYS A 129 14.32 4.22 -10.19
CA CYS A 129 15.09 4.78 -9.07
C CYS A 129 14.30 5.82 -8.27
N ALA A 130 13.35 6.55 -8.86
CA ALA A 130 12.41 7.38 -8.08
C ALA A 130 11.55 6.51 -7.14
N LEU A 131 11.13 5.33 -7.61
CA LEU A 131 10.43 4.33 -6.80
C LEU A 131 11.35 3.74 -5.73
N HIS A 132 12.60 3.40 -6.07
CA HIS A 132 13.59 2.90 -5.11
C HIS A 132 13.84 3.91 -3.98
N PHE A 133 14.05 5.19 -4.32
CA PHE A 133 14.15 6.28 -3.35
C PHE A 133 12.94 6.32 -2.44
N SER A 134 11.74 6.24 -3.01
CA SER A 134 10.50 6.29 -2.24
C SER A 134 10.34 5.08 -1.30
N MET A 135 10.65 3.88 -1.79
CA MET A 135 10.65 2.68 -0.96
C MET A 135 11.67 2.79 0.17
N ALA A 136 12.87 3.31 -0.11
CA ALA A 136 13.89 3.56 0.90
C ALA A 136 13.41 4.53 2.00
N GLN A 137 12.67 5.59 1.65
CA GLN A 137 12.05 6.47 2.66
C GLN A 137 11.03 5.71 3.54
N MET A 138 10.24 4.81 2.94
CA MET A 138 9.22 4.05 3.66
C MET A 138 9.79 2.95 4.55
N THR A 139 10.91 2.33 4.16
CA THR A 139 11.50 1.19 4.86
C THR A 139 12.79 1.53 5.61
N LEU A 140 13.16 2.82 5.69
CA LEU A 140 14.45 3.28 6.20
C LEU A 140 15.64 2.59 5.49
N GLY A 141 15.52 2.38 4.18
CA GLY A 141 16.56 1.79 3.33
C GLY A 141 17.56 2.84 2.83
N CYS A 142 18.59 2.36 2.15
CA CYS A 142 19.51 3.22 1.41
C CYS A 142 18.92 3.56 0.03
N ALA A 143 19.12 4.79 -0.43
CA ALA A 143 18.76 5.23 -1.77
C ALA A 143 20.00 5.75 -2.50
N ASP A 144 20.10 5.45 -3.80
CA ASP A 144 21.21 5.91 -4.65
C ASP A 144 21.05 7.37 -5.08
N VAL A 145 19.85 7.92 -4.91
CA VAL A 145 19.48 9.29 -5.26
C VAL A 145 19.30 10.10 -3.99
N PHE A 146 19.82 11.31 -3.97
CA PHE A 146 19.76 12.23 -2.82
C PHE A 146 19.38 13.64 -3.23
N ALA A 147 18.84 14.40 -2.28
CA ALA A 147 18.44 15.79 -2.49
C ALA A 147 19.66 16.71 -2.69
N THR A 148 19.63 17.55 -3.73
CA THR A 148 20.73 18.47 -4.08
C THR A 148 20.39 19.94 -3.83
N ASN A 149 19.11 20.28 -3.67
CA ASN A 149 18.61 21.63 -3.39
C ASN A 149 17.69 21.68 -2.16
N THR A 150 17.34 22.88 -1.70
CA THR A 150 16.59 23.07 -0.44
C THR A 150 15.19 22.47 -0.50
N VAL A 151 14.47 22.62 -1.61
CA VAL A 151 13.10 22.10 -1.79
C VAL A 151 13.11 20.56 -1.74
N GLU A 152 14.05 19.94 -2.44
CA GLU A 152 14.26 18.50 -2.41
C GLU A 152 14.62 18.00 -1.00
N ARG A 153 15.45 18.72 -0.25
CA ARG A 153 15.76 18.35 1.15
C ARG A 153 14.52 18.39 2.03
N ILE A 154 13.69 19.43 1.92
CA ILE A 154 12.44 19.53 2.68
C ILE A 154 11.52 18.37 2.33
N PHE A 155 11.36 18.05 1.05
CA PHE A 155 10.59 16.89 0.62
C PHE A 155 11.16 15.58 1.19
N ASN A 156 12.48 15.40 1.15
CA ASN A 156 13.15 14.21 1.68
C ASN A 156 12.91 14.06 3.19
N ILE A 157 13.04 15.14 3.98
CA ILE A 157 12.76 15.13 5.42
C ILE A 157 11.28 14.77 5.69
N ALA A 158 10.35 15.35 4.94
CA ALA A 158 8.93 15.01 5.05
C ALA A 158 8.67 13.53 4.69
N GLY A 159 9.32 13.04 3.64
CA GLY A 159 9.28 11.65 3.20
C GLY A 159 9.77 10.67 4.26
N LEU A 160 10.89 10.98 4.94
CA LEU A 160 11.41 10.19 6.06
C LEU A 160 10.41 10.12 7.22
N LEU A 161 9.82 11.24 7.62
CA LEU A 161 8.83 11.28 8.71
C LEU A 161 7.57 10.50 8.36
N LEU A 162 7.04 10.67 7.15
CA LEU A 162 5.87 9.94 6.66
C LEU A 162 6.17 8.44 6.51
N GLY A 163 7.36 8.09 6.02
CA GLY A 163 7.82 6.72 5.89
C GLY A 163 7.97 6.00 7.23
N LEU A 164 8.48 6.70 8.25
CA LEU A 164 8.53 6.19 9.62
C LEU A 164 7.12 5.92 10.18
N LEU A 165 6.19 6.86 10.03
CA LEU A 165 4.80 6.67 10.45
C LEU A 165 4.12 5.52 9.69
N PHE A 166 4.40 5.39 8.40
CA PHE A 166 3.86 4.33 7.57
C PHE A 166 4.39 2.95 7.99
N SER A 167 5.71 2.78 8.12
CA SER A 167 6.33 1.51 8.51
C SER A 167 5.92 1.07 9.91
N THR A 168 5.87 1.99 10.87
CA THR A 168 5.38 1.69 12.22
C THR A 168 3.91 1.25 12.19
N THR A 169 3.04 1.93 11.44
CA THR A 169 1.64 1.55 11.28
C THR A 169 1.47 0.17 10.63
N LEU A 170 2.28 -0.14 9.61
CA LEU A 170 2.30 -1.46 8.98
C LEU A 170 2.64 -2.56 9.99
N VAL A 171 3.74 -2.39 10.74
CA VAL A 171 4.19 -3.36 11.74
C VAL A 171 3.15 -3.53 12.86
N SER A 172 2.57 -2.43 13.34
CA SER A 172 1.49 -2.47 14.34
C SER A 172 0.26 -3.20 13.82
N SER A 173 -0.13 -2.96 12.56
CA SER A 173 -1.24 -3.67 11.94
C SER A 173 -0.98 -5.17 11.88
N ILE A 174 0.18 -5.61 11.37
CA ILE A 174 0.53 -7.03 11.32
C ILE A 174 0.51 -7.67 12.72
N SER A 175 1.03 -6.95 13.71
CA SER A 175 1.08 -7.41 15.10
C SER A 175 -0.32 -7.56 15.70
N SER A 176 -1.21 -6.58 15.53
CA SER A 176 -2.60 -6.67 16.00
C SER A 176 -3.34 -7.85 15.39
N TRP A 177 -3.11 -8.15 14.12
CA TRP A 177 -3.73 -9.28 13.44
C TRP A 177 -3.17 -10.63 13.94
N MET A 178 -1.86 -10.71 14.15
CA MET A 178 -1.24 -11.90 14.76
C MET A 178 -1.80 -12.17 16.16
N VAL A 179 -2.02 -11.12 16.96
CA VAL A 179 -2.67 -11.23 18.27
C VAL A 179 -4.11 -11.71 18.14
N ASP A 180 -4.91 -11.16 17.22
CA ASP A 180 -6.30 -11.61 17.00
C ASP A 180 -6.37 -13.11 16.66
N LEU A 181 -5.50 -13.57 15.75
CA LEU A 181 -5.40 -15.00 15.41
C LEU A 181 -5.02 -15.87 16.60
N GLN A 182 -4.06 -15.43 17.41
CA GLN A 182 -3.66 -16.15 18.63
C GLN A 182 -4.80 -16.20 19.65
N MET A 183 -5.56 -15.11 19.81
CA MET A 183 -6.69 -15.05 20.71
C MET A 183 -7.83 -15.98 20.27
N ARG A 184 -8.14 -16.05 18.97
CA ARG A 184 -9.13 -16.99 18.42
C ARG A 184 -8.75 -18.45 18.69
N ARG A 185 -7.51 -18.83 18.33
CA ARG A 185 -6.98 -20.17 18.61
C ARG A 185 -6.98 -20.51 20.09
N LYS A 186 -6.66 -19.53 20.94
CA LYS A 186 -6.71 -19.71 22.40
C LYS A 186 -8.14 -19.94 22.88
N ASP A 187 -9.12 -19.18 22.40
CA ASP A 187 -10.52 -19.34 22.78
C ASP A 187 -11.09 -20.72 22.34
N GLU A 188 -10.75 -21.19 21.14
CA GLU A 188 -11.09 -22.55 20.68
C GLU A 188 -10.50 -23.63 21.59
N ASN A 189 -9.20 -23.52 21.89
CA ASN A 189 -8.52 -24.45 22.79
C ASN A 189 -9.11 -24.42 24.21
N ASP A 190 -9.51 -23.23 24.68
CA ASP A 190 -10.16 -23.02 25.97
C ASP A 190 -11.55 -23.67 26.02
N LYS A 191 -12.35 -23.54 24.97
CA LYS A 191 -13.66 -24.22 24.84
C LYS A 191 -13.49 -25.73 24.86
N MET A 192 -12.55 -26.27 24.09
CA MET A 192 -12.27 -27.72 24.07
C MET A 192 -11.73 -28.22 25.41
N ARG A 193 -10.89 -27.45 26.09
CA ARG A 193 -10.42 -27.78 27.45
C ARG A 193 -11.57 -27.82 28.45
N LYS A 194 -12.45 -26.81 28.45
CA LYS A 194 -13.64 -26.76 29.32
C LYS A 194 -14.56 -27.96 29.08
N LEU A 195 -14.80 -28.32 27.82
CA LEU A 195 -15.58 -29.51 27.46
C LEU A 195 -14.96 -30.79 28.03
N ARG A 196 -13.65 -31.01 27.84
CA ARG A 196 -12.94 -32.18 28.38
C ARG A 196 -13.04 -32.24 29.91
N THR A 197 -12.90 -31.11 30.58
CA THR A 197 -13.06 -31.03 32.05
C THR A 197 -14.47 -31.40 32.48
N TYR A 198 -15.50 -30.86 31.82
CA TYR A 198 -16.91 -31.16 32.11
C TYR A 198 -17.21 -32.65 31.99
N LEU A 199 -16.79 -33.29 30.88
CA LEU A 199 -16.98 -34.72 30.65
C LEU A 199 -16.31 -35.58 31.73
N ARG A 200 -15.09 -35.19 32.14
CA ARG A 200 -14.35 -35.86 33.21
C ARG A 200 -15.05 -35.73 34.57
N GLN A 201 -15.56 -34.56 34.90
CA GLN A 201 -16.26 -34.31 36.18
C GLN A 201 -17.54 -35.14 36.31
N HIS A 202 -18.27 -35.33 35.20
CA HIS A 202 -19.50 -36.12 35.16
C HIS A 202 -19.26 -37.62 34.92
N LYS A 203 -18.00 -38.08 34.94
CA LYS A 203 -17.60 -39.48 34.73
C LYS A 203 -18.24 -40.10 33.47
N VAL A 204 -18.31 -39.33 32.39
CA VAL A 204 -18.85 -39.81 31.11
C VAL A 204 -17.96 -40.92 30.56
N ASP A 205 -18.57 -42.00 30.05
CA ASP A 205 -17.84 -43.10 29.44
C ASP A 205 -16.89 -42.63 28.33
N SER A 206 -15.68 -43.21 28.28
CA SER A 206 -14.61 -42.78 27.37
C SER A 206 -15.03 -42.82 25.90
N SER A 207 -15.84 -43.81 25.50
CA SER A 207 -16.33 -43.93 24.13
C SER A 207 -17.25 -42.75 23.75
N ILE A 208 -18.14 -42.35 24.66
CA ILE A 208 -19.06 -41.23 24.47
C ILE A 208 -18.28 -39.91 24.52
N ALA A 209 -17.38 -39.74 25.49
CA ALA A 209 -16.55 -38.55 25.61
C ALA A 209 -15.69 -38.32 24.36
N HIS A 210 -15.13 -39.37 23.77
CA HIS A 210 -14.37 -39.27 22.52
C HIS A 210 -15.26 -38.82 21.35
N ARG A 211 -16.46 -39.40 21.20
CA ARG A 211 -17.42 -39.02 20.15
C ARG A 211 -17.85 -37.56 20.29
N VAL A 212 -18.16 -37.12 21.51
CA VAL A 212 -18.54 -35.73 21.80
C VAL A 212 -17.40 -34.77 21.46
N ASN A 213 -16.17 -35.06 21.90
CA ASN A 213 -15.00 -34.24 21.57
C ASN A 213 -14.79 -34.12 20.06
N ARG A 214 -14.85 -35.23 19.32
CA ARG A 214 -14.71 -35.24 17.86
C ARG A 214 -15.80 -34.42 17.17
N GLN A 215 -17.05 -34.57 17.61
CA GLN A 215 -18.17 -33.82 17.04
C GLN A 215 -18.10 -32.32 17.35
N CYS A 216 -17.73 -31.93 18.57
CA CYS A 216 -17.51 -30.54 18.93
C CYS A 216 -16.34 -29.92 18.15
N GLN A 217 -15.22 -30.63 18.00
CA GLN A 217 -14.07 -30.17 17.23
C GLN A 217 -14.40 -30.00 15.75
N ALA A 218 -15.13 -30.95 15.15
CA ALA A 218 -15.59 -30.84 13.77
C ALA A 218 -16.55 -29.66 13.57
N ARG A 219 -17.44 -29.39 14.55
CA ARG A 219 -18.36 -28.24 14.48
C ARG A 219 -17.66 -26.90 14.62
N ILE A 220 -16.59 -26.82 15.41
CA ILE A 220 -15.76 -25.61 15.50
C ILE A 220 -15.07 -25.39 14.15
N ALA A 221 -14.39 -26.41 13.60
CA ALA A 221 -13.72 -26.31 12.31
C ALA A 221 -14.64 -25.93 11.13
N VAL A 222 -15.91 -26.36 11.14
CA VAL A 222 -16.91 -26.00 10.11
C VAL A 222 -17.43 -24.56 10.29
N LYS A 223 -17.43 -24.03 11.51
CA LYS A 223 -17.83 -22.65 11.76
C LYS A 223 -16.80 -21.64 11.26
N ASP A 224 -15.53 -22.06 11.20
CA ASP A 224 -14.39 -21.22 10.83
C ASP A 224 -13.93 -21.42 9.37
N ALA A 225 -14.59 -22.31 8.61
CA ALA A 225 -14.36 -22.57 7.19
C ALA A 225 -15.30 -21.75 6.30
#